data_AF-A0A915MG71-F1
#
_entry.id   AF-A0A915MG71-F1
#
_cell.length_a   1.000
_cell.length_b   1.000
_cell.length_c   1.000
_cell.angle_alpha   90.00
_cell.angle_beta   90.00
_cell.angle_gamma   90.00
#
_symmetry.space_group_name_H-M   'P 1'
#
loop_
_entity.id
_entity.type
_entity.pdbx_description
1 polymer ?
#
loop_
_entity_poly.entity_id
_entity_poly.type
_entity_poly.pdbx_seq_one_letter_code
_entity_poly.pdbx_strand_id
1 'polypeptide(L)'
;ESMKSLGTDAFYTQVIRDGMSRAPVLEFDSIKDCYDCFQWVRQNESFEKMKLHFDQTSRYANLQRVDPRIEGNYLFLRFVATTGDAMGMNMVTRGTGKAIECLRSAFPQARLLSISGNLCVDKKASALNWIEGRGKSVVAEAFIPAQIVERVLKTNVDSMVAIGHAKLLVGSSAACTIGGWNAHAANVVASLFIATGQDAAQTVSSSMCMTQLNKRALDGALHISCTMNCLEVGAIGGGTMLSPQSKCLEILGCRRDILKPGQNSERLARIVCGVVLAGELSLLASQCNEGELEKSHLRLNRSSRNLMLSDTSNTPPLSSPVHCRRASSAAVIPQSIPESLPISLDNVSITERRRQNININRDNESTTGSSALSVLTQTGTKLLKKANNGHMPCGPL
;
A
#
# COMPACT_ATOMS: atom_id res chain seq x y z
N GLU A 1 9.25 20.45 -17.37
CA GLU A 1 10.05 20.72 -18.59
C GLU A 1 10.89 19.52 -19.03
N SER A 2 11.48 18.76 -18.08
CA SER A 2 12.31 17.59 -18.35
C SER A 2 11.67 16.51 -19.24
N MET A 3 10.38 16.20 -19.04
CA MET A 3 9.65 15.27 -19.91
C MET A 3 9.24 15.88 -21.26
N LYS A 4 9.13 17.20 -21.37
CA LYS A 4 8.81 17.87 -22.65
C LYS A 4 10.01 17.91 -23.59
N SER A 5 11.24 17.87 -23.06
CA SER A 5 12.47 17.84 -23.85
C SER A 5 12.82 16.45 -24.41
N LEU A 6 12.09 15.42 -23.98
CA LEU A 6 12.26 14.04 -24.41
C LEU A 6 11.18 13.77 -25.46
N GLY A 7 11.57 13.47 -26.69
CA GLY A 7 10.62 13.14 -27.76
C GLY A 7 9.66 12.00 -27.36
N THR A 8 8.61 11.80 -28.15
CA THR A 8 7.54 10.82 -27.85
C THR A 8 8.04 9.38 -27.65
N ASP A 9 9.20 9.05 -28.24
CA ASP A 9 9.74 7.68 -28.24
C ASP A 9 10.59 7.37 -27.00
N ALA A 10 10.87 8.37 -26.18
CA ALA A 10 11.68 8.22 -24.98
C ALA A 10 10.87 7.73 -23.77
N PHE A 11 9.55 7.58 -23.90
CA PHE A 11 8.64 7.27 -22.80
C PHE A 11 7.59 6.23 -23.21
N TYR A 12 7.44 5.18 -22.41
CA TYR A 12 6.47 4.13 -22.66
C TYR A 12 5.70 3.76 -21.39
N THR A 13 4.42 3.39 -21.57
CA THR A 13 3.55 2.91 -20.48
C THR A 13 2.70 1.76 -20.97
N GLN A 14 2.49 0.76 -20.11
CA GLN A 14 1.68 -0.41 -20.42
C GLN A 14 0.91 -0.89 -19.19
N VAL A 15 -0.37 -1.23 -19.39
CA VAL A 15 -1.17 -1.95 -18.40
C VAL A 15 -0.87 -3.44 -18.55
N ILE A 16 -0.48 -4.10 -17.47
CA ILE A 16 -0.12 -5.53 -17.41
C ILE A 16 -1.24 -6.39 -16.81
N ARG A 17 -2.07 -5.83 -15.93
CA ARG A 17 -3.23 -6.52 -15.33
C ARG A 17 -4.36 -5.53 -15.10
N ASP A 18 -5.58 -6.04 -15.15
CA ASP A 18 -6.81 -5.31 -14.82
C ASP A 18 -7.79 -6.24 -14.10
N GLY A 19 -8.08 -5.92 -12.84
CA GLY A 19 -9.05 -6.66 -12.03
C GLY A 19 -9.25 -6.03 -10.65
N MET A 20 -10.44 -5.49 -10.40
CA MET A 20 -10.86 -5.04 -9.07
C MET A 20 -11.26 -6.25 -8.21
N SER A 21 -11.05 -6.16 -6.89
CA SER A 21 -11.26 -7.28 -5.99
C SER A 21 -12.21 -7.00 -4.82
N ARG A 22 -12.91 -8.07 -4.41
CA ARG A 22 -13.70 -8.14 -3.18
C ARG A 22 -13.48 -9.49 -2.52
N ALA A 23 -13.31 -9.51 -1.21
CA ALA A 23 -13.06 -10.73 -0.45
C ALA A 23 -14.00 -10.86 0.76
N PRO A 24 -15.12 -11.59 0.64
CA PRO A 24 -15.95 -12.00 1.77
C PRO A 24 -15.22 -12.96 2.69
N VAL A 25 -15.73 -13.07 3.91
CA VAL A 25 -15.36 -14.09 4.90
C VAL A 25 -16.60 -14.91 5.26
N LEU A 26 -16.48 -16.22 5.10
CA LEU A 26 -17.46 -17.22 5.48
C LEU A 26 -16.96 -17.95 6.74
N GLU A 27 -17.86 -18.25 7.66
CA GLU A 27 -17.60 -19.09 8.84
C GLU A 27 -18.30 -20.45 8.70
N PHE A 28 -17.65 -21.49 9.21
CA PHE A 28 -18.15 -22.85 9.28
C PHE A 28 -18.07 -23.38 10.72
N ASP A 29 -18.90 -24.35 11.07
CA ASP A 29 -18.87 -24.95 12.41
C ASP A 29 -17.67 -25.90 12.59
N SER A 30 -17.13 -26.44 11.50
CA SER A 30 -15.94 -27.29 11.51
C SER A 30 -14.94 -26.92 10.41
N ILE A 31 -13.66 -27.18 10.67
CA ILE A 31 -12.58 -27.04 9.67
C ILE A 31 -12.82 -27.98 8.48
N LYS A 32 -13.43 -29.15 8.73
CA LYS A 32 -13.76 -30.11 7.66
C LYS A 32 -14.73 -29.49 6.65
N ASP A 33 -15.82 -28.88 7.12
CA ASP A 33 -16.81 -28.26 6.23
C ASP A 33 -16.22 -27.06 5.48
N CYS A 34 -15.36 -26.29 6.15
CA CYS A 34 -14.61 -25.19 5.55
C CYS A 34 -13.71 -25.69 4.40
N TYR A 35 -12.99 -26.79 4.63
CA TYR A 35 -12.12 -27.42 3.63
C TYR A 35 -12.89 -28.02 2.46
N ASP A 36 -14.02 -28.66 2.72
CA ASP A 36 -14.91 -29.19 1.68
C ASP A 36 -15.38 -28.05 0.75
N CYS A 37 -15.74 -26.89 1.32
CA CYS A 37 -16.09 -25.69 0.54
C CYS A 37 -14.89 -25.10 -0.23
N PHE A 38 -13.72 -25.04 0.40
CA PHE A 38 -12.49 -24.60 -0.24
C PHE A 38 -12.14 -25.44 -1.48
N GLN A 39 -12.26 -26.77 -1.39
CA GLN A 39 -12.02 -27.67 -2.51
C GLN A 39 -13.06 -27.48 -3.60
N TRP A 40 -14.34 -27.33 -3.23
CA TRP A 40 -15.41 -27.09 -4.18
C TRP A 40 -15.20 -25.81 -4.99
N VAL A 41 -14.82 -24.69 -4.35
CA VAL A 41 -14.56 -23.40 -5.03
C VAL A 41 -13.46 -23.51 -6.10
N ARG A 42 -12.51 -24.43 -5.94
CA ARG A 42 -11.38 -24.64 -6.87
C ARG A 42 -11.70 -25.53 -8.05
N GLN A 43 -12.86 -26.19 -8.06
CA GLN A 43 -13.31 -27.00 -9.20
C GLN A 43 -13.76 -26.06 -10.33
N ASN A 44 -13.43 -26.40 -11.57
CA ASN A 44 -13.77 -25.59 -12.74
C ASN A 44 -15.29 -25.42 -12.86
N GLU A 45 -16.06 -26.49 -12.65
CA GLU A 45 -17.53 -26.47 -12.74
C GLU A 45 -18.15 -25.53 -11.71
N SER A 46 -17.59 -25.49 -10.50
CA SER A 46 -18.04 -24.62 -9.41
C SER A 46 -17.67 -23.16 -9.66
N PHE A 47 -16.45 -22.92 -10.17
CA PHE A 47 -16.03 -21.58 -10.61
C PHE A 47 -16.95 -21.04 -11.70
N GLU A 48 -17.25 -21.82 -12.75
CA GLU A 48 -18.14 -21.40 -13.84
C GLU A 48 -19.56 -21.09 -13.35
N LYS A 49 -20.09 -21.87 -12.39
CA LYS A 49 -21.37 -21.56 -11.75
C LYS A 49 -21.33 -20.22 -11.01
N MET A 50 -20.31 -19.99 -10.18
CA MET A 50 -20.16 -18.72 -9.48
C MET A 50 -19.96 -17.55 -10.44
N LYS A 51 -19.18 -17.74 -11.50
CA LYS A 51 -18.95 -16.75 -12.56
C LYS A 51 -20.25 -16.38 -13.25
N LEU A 52 -21.09 -17.34 -13.62
CA LEU A 52 -22.40 -17.09 -14.22
C LEU A 52 -23.25 -16.17 -13.33
N HIS A 53 -23.36 -16.47 -12.04
CA HIS A 53 -24.15 -15.66 -11.10
C HIS A 53 -23.51 -14.28 -10.82
N PHE A 54 -22.18 -14.19 -10.80
CA PHE A 54 -21.47 -12.92 -10.64
C PHE A 54 -21.69 -12.01 -11.85
N ASP A 55 -21.46 -12.52 -13.06
CA ASP A 55 -21.47 -11.74 -14.31
C ASP A 55 -22.88 -11.28 -14.68
N GLN A 56 -23.93 -12.01 -14.28
CA GLN A 56 -25.33 -11.59 -14.44
C GLN A 56 -25.67 -10.26 -13.73
N THR A 57 -24.85 -9.83 -12.76
CA THR A 57 -25.11 -8.58 -12.03
C THR A 57 -24.77 -7.32 -12.81
N SER A 58 -23.95 -7.42 -13.86
CA SER A 58 -23.59 -6.28 -14.70
C SER A 58 -22.99 -6.72 -16.04
N ARG A 59 -23.39 -6.05 -17.12
CA ARG A 59 -22.79 -6.20 -18.47
C ARG A 59 -21.30 -5.83 -18.57
N TYR A 60 -20.74 -5.17 -17.55
CA TYR A 60 -19.32 -4.79 -17.51
C TYR A 60 -18.50 -5.63 -16.53
N ALA A 61 -19.16 -6.39 -15.67
CA ALA A 61 -18.51 -7.28 -14.73
C ALA A 61 -18.09 -8.55 -15.46
N ASN A 62 -16.84 -8.95 -15.31
CA ASN A 62 -16.39 -10.26 -15.75
C ASN A 62 -15.47 -10.86 -14.68
N LEU A 63 -15.97 -11.88 -13.97
CA LEU A 63 -15.20 -12.59 -12.97
C LEU A 63 -14.06 -13.35 -13.63
N GLN A 64 -12.83 -13.01 -13.28
CA GLN A 64 -11.62 -13.63 -13.84
C GLN A 64 -11.17 -14.82 -12.99
N ARG A 65 -11.23 -14.69 -11.66
CA ARG A 65 -10.81 -15.74 -10.73
C ARG A 65 -11.40 -15.52 -9.32
N VAL A 66 -11.37 -16.58 -8.53
CA VAL A 66 -11.64 -16.56 -7.09
C VAL A 66 -10.47 -17.22 -6.38
N ASP A 67 -9.77 -16.49 -5.51
CA ASP A 67 -8.63 -17.01 -4.76
C ASP A 67 -9.07 -17.36 -3.32
N PRO A 68 -9.30 -18.65 -2.99
CA PRO A 68 -9.75 -19.04 -1.66
C PRO A 68 -8.58 -19.15 -0.66
N ARG A 69 -8.82 -18.81 0.61
CA ARG A 69 -7.88 -18.96 1.73
C ARG A 69 -8.59 -19.40 3.00
N ILE A 70 -8.09 -20.42 3.66
CA ILE A 70 -8.60 -20.91 4.96
C ILE A 70 -7.77 -20.31 6.09
N GLU A 71 -8.43 -19.80 7.12
CA GLU A 71 -7.83 -19.46 8.42
C GLU A 71 -8.70 -20.05 9.53
N GLY A 72 -8.30 -21.20 10.08
CA GLY A 72 -9.14 -21.95 11.02
C GLY A 72 -10.44 -22.42 10.37
N ASN A 73 -11.59 -22.05 10.96
CA ASN A 73 -12.92 -22.31 10.41
C ASN A 73 -13.46 -21.16 9.53
N TYR A 74 -12.61 -20.21 9.15
CA TYR A 74 -12.94 -19.13 8.22
C TYR A 74 -12.43 -19.41 6.82
N LEU A 75 -13.29 -19.19 5.82
CA LEU A 75 -12.95 -19.21 4.40
C LEU A 75 -13.06 -17.79 3.83
N PHE A 76 -11.95 -17.24 3.40
CA PHE A 76 -11.88 -16.00 2.64
C PHE A 76 -11.86 -16.32 1.15
N LEU A 77 -12.69 -15.61 0.37
CA LEU A 77 -12.79 -15.84 -1.06
C LEU A 77 -12.50 -14.54 -1.80
N ARG A 78 -11.30 -14.36 -2.35
CA ARG A 78 -10.95 -13.12 -3.06
C ARG A 78 -11.41 -13.21 -4.52
N PHE A 79 -12.57 -12.64 -4.81
CA PHE A 79 -13.08 -12.47 -6.17
C PHE A 79 -12.31 -11.36 -6.88
N VAL A 80 -11.89 -11.60 -8.11
CA VAL A 80 -11.22 -10.61 -8.97
C VAL A 80 -11.93 -10.54 -10.32
N ALA A 81 -12.35 -9.34 -10.72
CA ALA A 81 -13.14 -9.12 -11.92
C ALA A 81 -12.75 -7.84 -12.65
N THR A 82 -12.90 -7.82 -13.97
CA THR A 82 -12.88 -6.55 -14.73
C THR A 82 -14.21 -5.82 -14.54
N THR A 83 -14.17 -4.49 -14.68
CA THR A 83 -15.32 -3.62 -14.34
C THR A 83 -15.57 -2.52 -15.36
N GLY A 84 -15.10 -2.71 -16.60
CA GLY A 84 -15.11 -1.70 -17.64
C GLY A 84 -14.34 -0.45 -17.20
N ASP A 85 -14.92 0.74 -17.42
CA ASP A 85 -14.29 2.01 -17.07
C ASP A 85 -14.57 2.49 -15.63
N ALA A 86 -15.38 1.74 -14.87
CA ALA A 86 -15.58 2.05 -13.46
C ALA A 86 -14.41 1.50 -12.65
N MET A 87 -14.05 2.17 -11.55
CA MET A 87 -13.15 1.59 -10.54
C MET A 87 -13.74 0.27 -10.02
N GLY A 88 -15.07 0.17 -9.95
CA GLY A 88 -15.75 -1.11 -9.92
C GLY A 88 -16.12 -1.65 -8.55
N MET A 89 -15.80 -0.94 -7.46
CA MET A 89 -16.03 -1.46 -6.11
C MET A 89 -17.46 -1.90 -5.82
N ASN A 90 -18.46 -1.10 -6.19
CA ASN A 90 -19.88 -1.46 -6.03
C ASN A 90 -20.29 -2.63 -6.94
N MET A 91 -19.72 -2.68 -8.15
CA MET A 91 -19.99 -3.73 -9.14
C MET A 91 -19.48 -5.08 -8.64
N VAL A 92 -18.21 -5.16 -8.24
CA VAL A 92 -17.63 -6.39 -7.69
C VAL A 92 -18.32 -6.80 -6.40
N THR A 93 -18.67 -5.85 -5.52
CA THR A 93 -19.39 -6.18 -4.27
C THR A 93 -20.74 -6.83 -4.54
N ARG A 94 -21.51 -6.32 -5.52
CA ARG A 94 -22.79 -6.91 -5.93
C ARG A 94 -22.61 -8.29 -6.56
N GLY A 95 -21.66 -8.43 -7.50
CA GLY A 95 -21.34 -9.71 -8.14
C GLY A 95 -20.94 -10.76 -7.12
N THR A 96 -20.09 -10.40 -6.16
CA THR A 96 -19.68 -11.29 -5.07
C THR A 96 -20.87 -11.72 -4.22
N GLY A 97 -21.79 -10.81 -3.90
CA GLY A 97 -23.02 -11.17 -3.19
C GLY A 97 -23.81 -12.27 -3.89
N LYS A 98 -24.01 -12.16 -5.22
CA LYS A 98 -24.70 -13.19 -6.01
C LYS A 98 -23.93 -14.49 -6.15
N ALA A 99 -22.61 -14.44 -6.29
CA ALA A 99 -21.78 -15.64 -6.29
C ALA A 99 -21.83 -16.38 -4.94
N ILE A 100 -21.89 -15.66 -3.82
CA ILE A 100 -22.03 -16.25 -2.49
C ILE A 100 -23.41 -16.87 -2.29
N GLU A 101 -24.49 -16.28 -2.82
CA GLU A 101 -25.82 -16.93 -2.82
C GLU A 101 -25.77 -18.29 -3.53
N CYS A 102 -25.12 -18.37 -4.70
CA CYS A 102 -24.91 -19.62 -5.42
C CYS A 102 -24.11 -20.65 -4.58
N LEU A 103 -23.00 -20.22 -3.98
CA LEU A 103 -22.18 -21.07 -3.12
C LEU A 103 -22.98 -21.62 -1.94
N ARG A 104 -23.82 -20.80 -1.31
CA ARG A 104 -24.65 -21.21 -0.16
C ARG A 104 -25.74 -22.23 -0.52
N SER A 105 -26.13 -22.33 -1.79
CA SER A 105 -26.99 -23.44 -2.25
C SER A 105 -26.28 -24.79 -2.19
N ALA A 106 -24.95 -24.82 -2.38
CA ALA A 106 -24.12 -26.03 -2.26
C ALA A 106 -23.60 -26.26 -0.83
N PHE A 107 -23.38 -25.17 -0.08
CA PHE A 107 -22.94 -25.19 1.32
C PHE A 107 -23.88 -24.37 2.20
N PRO A 108 -25.08 -24.88 2.56
CA PRO A 108 -26.05 -24.16 3.39
C PRO A 108 -25.51 -23.75 4.77
N GLN A 109 -24.54 -24.52 5.28
CA GLN A 109 -23.83 -24.27 6.53
C GLN A 109 -22.84 -23.09 6.47
N ALA A 110 -22.48 -22.62 5.28
CA ALA A 110 -21.56 -21.49 5.13
C ALA A 110 -22.23 -20.17 5.58
N ARG A 111 -21.71 -19.59 6.67
CA ARG A 111 -22.25 -18.36 7.25
C ARG A 111 -21.45 -17.15 6.76
N LEU A 112 -22.05 -16.29 5.94
CA LEU A 112 -21.41 -15.04 5.53
C LEU A 112 -21.33 -14.08 6.72
N LEU A 113 -20.14 -13.87 7.26
CA LEU A 113 -19.92 -12.91 8.35
C LEU A 113 -19.79 -11.48 7.81
N SER A 114 -19.09 -11.31 6.69
CA SER A 114 -18.94 -10.02 6.04
C SER A 114 -18.64 -10.18 4.56
N ILE A 115 -19.21 -9.31 3.74
CA ILE A 115 -18.88 -9.21 2.31
C ILE A 115 -17.44 -8.73 2.08
N SER A 116 -16.82 -8.12 3.09
CA SER A 116 -15.47 -7.58 3.06
C SER A 116 -14.68 -8.01 4.30
N GLY A 117 -14.09 -9.20 4.27
CA GLY A 117 -13.19 -9.77 5.27
C GLY A 117 -11.75 -9.25 5.19
N ASN A 118 -11.54 -8.02 4.73
CA ASN A 118 -10.22 -7.38 4.59
C ASN A 118 -9.17 -8.07 3.71
N LEU A 119 -9.46 -9.19 3.04
CA LEU A 119 -8.57 -9.83 2.04
C LEU A 119 -8.73 -9.28 0.62
N CYS A 120 -9.37 -8.11 0.46
CA CYS A 120 -9.55 -7.47 -0.85
C CYS A 120 -8.19 -7.02 -1.45
N VAL A 121 -7.39 -6.13 -0.86
CA VAL A 121 -7.54 -5.33 0.37
C VAL A 121 -7.85 -3.87 0.01
N ASP A 122 -8.91 -3.27 0.57
CA ASP A 122 -9.34 -1.92 0.19
C ASP A 122 -8.93 -0.86 1.20
N LYS A 123 -8.22 0.20 0.77
CA LYS A 123 -7.84 1.36 1.62
C LYS A 123 -6.96 1.03 2.83
N LYS A 124 -6.26 -0.11 2.79
CA LYS A 124 -5.24 -0.49 3.77
C LYS A 124 -3.98 -0.96 3.04
N ALA A 125 -2.82 -0.63 3.59
CA ALA A 125 -1.55 -1.14 3.09
C ALA A 125 -1.52 -2.67 3.23
N SER A 126 -1.18 -3.39 2.16
CA SER A 126 -1.17 -4.85 2.14
C SER A 126 -0.18 -5.40 1.13
N ALA A 127 0.66 -6.33 1.58
CA ALA A 127 1.54 -7.13 0.71
C ALA A 127 0.73 -7.93 -0.33
N LEU A 128 -0.50 -8.30 -0.02
CA LEU A 128 -1.36 -9.03 -0.96
C LEU A 128 -1.64 -8.20 -2.22
N ASN A 129 -1.97 -6.93 -2.06
CA ASN A 129 -2.18 -6.03 -3.20
C ASN A 129 -0.89 -5.81 -3.99
N TRP A 130 0.25 -5.75 -3.30
CA TRP A 130 1.56 -5.58 -3.92
C TRP A 130 1.93 -6.78 -4.82
N ILE A 131 1.70 -8.00 -4.34
CA ILE A 131 2.08 -9.25 -5.03
C ILE A 131 1.08 -9.61 -6.12
N GLU A 132 -0.21 -9.66 -5.76
CA GLU A 132 -1.27 -10.17 -6.66
C GLU A 132 -1.88 -9.09 -7.55
N GLY A 133 -1.61 -7.81 -7.25
CA GLY A 133 -2.27 -6.67 -7.86
C GLY A 133 -3.69 -6.43 -7.34
N ARG A 134 -4.23 -5.25 -7.65
CA ARG A 134 -5.62 -4.85 -7.41
C ARG A 134 -5.99 -3.62 -8.25
N GLY A 135 -7.07 -3.68 -9.01
CA GLY A 135 -7.35 -2.65 -10.02
C GLY A 135 -6.40 -2.84 -11.21
N LYS A 136 -5.70 -1.79 -11.60
CA LYS A 136 -4.74 -1.80 -12.71
C LYS A 136 -3.32 -2.03 -12.19
N SER A 137 -2.59 -2.93 -12.83
CA SER A 137 -1.15 -3.03 -12.68
C SER A 137 -0.50 -2.38 -13.90
N VAL A 138 0.38 -1.41 -13.70
CA VAL A 138 0.93 -0.56 -14.78
C VAL A 138 2.45 -0.42 -14.62
N VAL A 139 3.15 -0.52 -15.75
CA VAL A 139 4.58 -0.20 -15.84
C VAL A 139 4.77 1.04 -16.71
N ALA A 140 5.76 1.85 -16.35
CA ALA A 140 6.23 2.99 -17.11
C ALA A 140 7.76 2.96 -17.18
N GLU A 141 8.33 3.36 -18.31
CA GLU A 141 9.77 3.52 -18.46
C GLU A 141 10.10 4.77 -19.27
N ALA A 142 11.30 5.30 -19.05
CA ALA A 142 11.87 6.35 -19.86
C ALA A 142 13.38 6.22 -20.00
N PHE A 143 13.88 6.67 -21.16
CA PHE A 143 15.31 6.74 -21.47
C PHE A 143 15.75 8.19 -21.60
N ILE A 144 16.57 8.66 -20.66
CA ILE A 144 17.01 10.05 -20.58
C ILE A 144 18.48 10.16 -20.97
N PRO A 145 18.81 10.79 -22.12
CA PRO A 145 20.20 10.99 -22.51
C PRO A 145 20.98 11.73 -21.42
N ALA A 146 22.26 11.38 -21.22
CA ALA A 146 23.10 11.97 -20.18
C ALA A 146 23.15 13.51 -20.27
N GLN A 147 23.21 14.06 -21.48
CA GLN A 147 23.22 15.50 -21.72
C GLN A 147 21.93 16.18 -21.25
N ILE A 148 20.78 15.48 -21.29
CA ILE A 148 19.51 16.00 -20.77
C ILE A 148 19.50 15.94 -19.24
N VAL A 149 20.06 14.89 -18.63
CA VAL A 149 20.23 14.79 -17.18
C VAL A 149 21.08 15.96 -16.67
N GLU A 150 22.22 16.23 -17.30
CA GLU A 150 23.09 17.36 -16.93
C GLU A 150 22.43 18.72 -17.16
N ARG A 151 21.90 18.95 -18.37
CA ARG A 151 21.40 20.26 -18.76
C ARG A 151 20.09 20.62 -18.07
N VAL A 152 19.18 19.66 -17.86
CA VAL A 152 17.82 19.92 -17.36
C VAL A 152 17.67 19.52 -15.90
N LEU A 153 18.15 18.32 -15.53
CA LEU A 153 18.05 17.82 -14.15
C LEU A 153 19.18 18.32 -13.25
N LYS A 154 20.19 18.99 -13.83
CA LYS A 154 21.30 19.63 -13.11
C LYS A 154 22.07 18.63 -12.23
N THR A 155 22.18 17.39 -12.67
CA THR A 155 22.89 16.28 -12.01
C THR A 155 23.52 15.39 -13.07
N ASN A 156 24.07 14.23 -12.70
CA ASN A 156 24.59 13.24 -13.63
C ASN A 156 23.93 11.87 -13.43
N VAL A 157 24.08 10.98 -14.42
CA VAL A 157 23.44 9.65 -14.43
C VAL A 157 23.90 8.79 -13.25
N ASP A 158 25.19 8.83 -12.91
CA ASP A 158 25.74 8.00 -11.83
C ASP A 158 25.19 8.42 -10.46
N SER A 159 25.05 9.72 -10.21
CA SER A 159 24.40 10.25 -9.00
C SER A 159 22.93 9.82 -8.92
N MET A 160 22.19 9.86 -10.04
CA MET A 160 20.79 9.41 -10.09
C MET A 160 20.64 7.92 -9.76
N VAL A 161 21.53 7.08 -10.29
CA VAL A 161 21.55 5.64 -9.98
C VAL A 161 21.93 5.41 -8.51
N ALA A 162 22.94 6.11 -8.01
CA ALA A 162 23.41 5.99 -6.63
C ALA A 162 22.32 6.38 -5.62
N ILE A 163 21.61 7.49 -5.83
CA ILE A 163 20.51 7.89 -4.95
C ILE A 163 19.32 6.92 -5.05
N GLY A 164 19.00 6.43 -6.25
CA GLY A 164 17.98 5.41 -6.46
C GLY A 164 18.27 4.15 -5.63
N HIS A 165 19.49 3.66 -5.70
CA HIS A 165 19.93 2.50 -4.91
C HIS A 165 19.90 2.77 -3.40
N ALA A 166 20.54 3.86 -2.94
CA ALA A 166 20.67 4.13 -1.51
C ALA A 166 19.32 4.48 -0.85
N LYS A 167 18.52 5.35 -1.46
CA LYS A 167 17.27 5.84 -0.89
C LYS A 167 16.11 4.87 -1.12
N LEU A 168 15.85 4.55 -2.39
CA LEU A 168 14.64 3.84 -2.76
C LEU A 168 14.74 2.37 -2.42
N LEU A 169 15.87 1.73 -2.71
CA LEU A 169 16.08 0.32 -2.40
C LEU A 169 16.55 0.09 -0.97
N VAL A 170 17.78 0.52 -0.63
CA VAL A 170 18.40 0.23 0.66
C VAL A 170 17.62 0.88 1.81
N GLY A 171 17.30 2.17 1.70
CA GLY A 171 16.54 2.90 2.72
C GLY A 171 15.16 2.31 2.99
N SER A 172 14.36 2.07 1.95
CA SER A 172 13.02 1.47 2.10
C SER A 172 13.09 0.04 2.65
N SER A 173 14.11 -0.73 2.28
CA SER A 173 14.31 -2.09 2.79
C SER A 173 14.70 -2.09 4.27
N ALA A 174 15.59 -1.18 4.67
CA ALA A 174 15.96 -0.98 6.08
C ALA A 174 14.77 -0.54 6.94
N ALA A 175 13.82 0.19 6.35
CA ALA A 175 12.57 0.59 7.00
C ALA A 175 11.47 -0.50 6.98
N CYS A 176 11.72 -1.66 6.36
CA CYS A 176 10.74 -2.72 6.13
C CYS A 176 9.46 -2.24 5.43
N THR A 177 9.58 -1.28 4.53
CA THR A 177 8.46 -0.72 3.77
C THR A 177 7.96 -1.72 2.74
N ILE A 178 6.64 -1.95 2.68
CA ILE A 178 6.01 -2.81 1.68
C ILE A 178 5.33 -1.93 0.61
N GLY A 179 5.76 -2.09 -0.64
CA GLY A 179 5.21 -1.39 -1.80
C GLY A 179 5.68 0.07 -1.94
N GLY A 180 6.58 0.54 -1.10
CA GLY A 180 7.01 1.95 -1.03
C GLY A 180 8.44 2.21 -1.46
N TRP A 181 8.96 1.50 -2.47
CA TRP A 181 10.30 1.73 -3.03
C TRP A 181 10.29 2.88 -4.04
N ASN A 182 9.82 4.05 -3.60
CA ASN A 182 9.67 5.27 -4.38
C ASN A 182 9.90 6.51 -3.50
N ALA A 183 10.06 7.68 -4.10
CA ALA A 183 10.31 8.91 -3.38
C ALA A 183 9.01 9.61 -2.95
N HIS A 184 8.04 9.77 -3.85
CA HIS A 184 6.80 10.52 -3.58
C HIS A 184 5.62 10.13 -4.48
N ALA A 185 5.49 8.87 -4.90
CA ALA A 185 4.37 8.42 -5.73
C ALA A 185 3.00 8.81 -5.13
N ALA A 186 2.87 8.78 -3.80
CA ALA A 186 1.66 9.20 -3.09
C ALA A 186 1.25 10.65 -3.34
N ASN A 187 2.20 11.59 -3.44
CA ASN A 187 1.88 13.00 -3.72
C ASN A 187 1.23 13.15 -5.09
N VAL A 188 1.80 12.48 -6.10
CA VAL A 188 1.30 12.54 -7.47
C VAL A 188 -0.06 11.85 -7.58
N VAL A 189 -0.19 10.65 -7.01
CA VAL A 189 -1.44 9.88 -7.01
C VAL A 189 -2.56 10.66 -6.33
N ALA A 190 -2.34 11.18 -5.12
CA ALA A 190 -3.34 11.96 -4.39
C ALA A 190 -3.80 13.18 -5.19
N SER A 191 -2.85 13.91 -5.79
CA SER A 191 -3.14 15.11 -6.58
C SER A 191 -4.02 14.80 -7.79
N LEU A 192 -3.66 13.77 -8.56
CA LEU A 192 -4.46 13.33 -9.71
C LEU A 192 -5.80 12.75 -9.29
N PHE A 193 -5.86 12.01 -8.18
CA PHE A 193 -7.08 11.41 -7.67
C PHE A 193 -8.10 12.48 -7.29
N ILE A 194 -7.67 13.50 -6.55
CA ILE A 194 -8.53 14.64 -6.17
C ILE A 194 -8.99 15.40 -7.42
N ALA A 195 -8.08 15.72 -8.34
CA ALA A 195 -8.40 16.49 -9.54
C ALA A 195 -9.37 15.75 -10.48
N THR A 196 -9.26 14.42 -10.57
CA THR A 196 -10.04 13.60 -11.51
C THR A 196 -11.21 12.85 -10.85
N GLY A 197 -11.53 13.14 -9.59
CA GLY A 197 -12.71 12.59 -8.90
C GLY A 197 -12.61 11.12 -8.54
N GLN A 198 -11.40 10.62 -8.31
CA GLN A 198 -11.16 9.28 -7.78
C GLN A 198 -11.39 9.25 -6.27
N ASP A 199 -11.38 8.05 -5.67
CA ASP A 199 -11.46 7.90 -4.21
C ASP A 199 -10.08 8.16 -3.58
N ALA A 200 -9.89 9.34 -2.99
CA ALA A 200 -8.61 9.76 -2.40
C ALA A 200 -8.11 8.81 -1.31
N ALA A 201 -8.98 8.08 -0.61
CA ALA A 201 -8.56 7.11 0.40
C ALA A 201 -7.87 5.88 -0.22
N GLN A 202 -8.12 5.60 -1.50
CA GLN A 202 -7.42 4.54 -2.23
C GLN A 202 -5.98 4.91 -2.62
N THR A 203 -5.52 6.14 -2.30
CA THR A 203 -4.09 6.50 -2.40
C THR A 203 -3.22 5.54 -1.59
N VAL A 204 -3.73 5.00 -0.48
CA VAL A 204 -2.98 4.05 0.38
C VAL A 204 -2.40 2.87 -0.41
N SER A 205 -3.19 2.26 -1.29
CA SER A 205 -2.77 1.16 -2.16
C SER A 205 -2.31 1.65 -3.52
N SER A 206 -3.02 2.62 -4.10
CA SER A 206 -2.73 3.15 -5.45
C SER A 206 -1.38 3.85 -5.55
N SER A 207 -0.78 4.26 -4.43
CA SER A 207 0.57 4.85 -4.40
C SER A 207 1.70 3.85 -4.22
N MET A 208 1.41 2.55 -4.07
CA MET A 208 2.46 1.54 -4.03
C MET A 208 3.18 1.49 -5.38
N CYS A 209 4.48 1.78 -5.35
CA CYS A 209 5.32 1.93 -6.52
C CYS A 209 6.74 1.44 -6.23
N MET A 210 7.30 0.72 -7.20
CA MET A 210 8.74 0.43 -7.30
C MET A 210 9.33 1.31 -8.39
N THR A 211 10.26 2.18 -8.00
CA THR A 211 11.00 3.04 -8.92
C THR A 211 12.45 2.56 -9.01
N GLN A 212 12.92 2.32 -10.23
CA GLN A 212 14.28 1.82 -10.49
C GLN A 212 15.00 2.74 -11.44
N LEU A 213 16.31 2.93 -11.20
CA LEU A 213 17.19 3.78 -11.99
C LEU A 213 18.44 2.99 -12.35
N ASN A 214 18.75 2.90 -13.64
CA ASN A 214 19.90 2.19 -14.16
C ASN A 214 20.61 3.05 -15.22
N LYS A 215 21.94 2.96 -15.27
CA LYS A 215 22.72 3.49 -16.39
C LYS A 215 22.72 2.46 -17.51
N ARG A 216 22.31 2.86 -18.71
CA ARG A 216 22.32 1.96 -19.87
C ARG A 216 23.74 1.75 -20.34
N ALA A 217 24.11 0.47 -20.50
CA ALA A 217 25.41 0.10 -21.03
C ALA A 217 25.62 0.55 -22.49
N LEU A 218 24.54 0.65 -23.27
CA LEU A 218 24.60 0.96 -24.70
C LEU A 218 25.09 2.40 -24.98
N ASP A 219 24.53 3.38 -24.27
CA ASP A 219 24.67 4.81 -24.58
C ASP A 219 24.90 5.69 -23.35
N GLY A 220 25.01 5.10 -22.15
CA GLY A 220 25.15 5.82 -20.90
C GLY A 220 23.90 6.59 -20.46
N ALA A 221 22.77 6.44 -21.16
CA ALA A 221 21.53 7.11 -20.80
C ALA A 221 20.99 6.58 -19.45
N LEU A 222 20.29 7.45 -18.73
CA LEU A 222 19.54 7.05 -17.55
C LEU A 222 18.26 6.33 -17.99
N HIS A 223 18.16 5.05 -17.67
CA HIS A 223 16.89 4.32 -17.72
C HIS A 223 16.22 4.45 -16.35
N ILE A 224 15.02 5.03 -16.34
CA ILE A 224 14.15 5.07 -15.17
C ILE A 224 12.87 4.30 -15.46
N SER A 225 12.40 3.50 -14.49
CA SER A 225 11.12 2.82 -14.57
C SER A 225 10.31 2.97 -13.28
N CYS A 226 8.99 2.88 -13.41
CA CYS A 226 8.04 2.83 -12.31
C CYS A 226 7.07 1.67 -12.53
N THR A 227 6.87 0.86 -11.50
CA THR A 227 5.91 -0.26 -11.50
C THR A 227 4.90 -0.05 -10.39
N MET A 228 3.62 0.04 -10.75
CA MET A 228 2.51 0.27 -9.82
C MET A 228 1.49 -0.86 -9.97
N ASN A 229 1.48 -1.80 -9.01
CA ASN A 229 0.71 -3.04 -9.14
C ASN A 229 -0.77 -2.92 -8.75
N CYS A 230 -1.13 -1.90 -7.97
CA CYS A 230 -2.46 -1.80 -7.38
C CYS A 230 -3.12 -0.42 -7.54
N LEU A 231 -3.13 0.11 -8.77
CA LEU A 231 -3.78 1.38 -9.12
C LEU A 231 -5.30 1.21 -9.25
N GLU A 232 -6.04 1.85 -8.34
CA GLU A 232 -7.49 1.77 -8.29
C GLU A 232 -8.11 3.02 -8.91
N VAL A 233 -8.36 2.97 -10.21
CA VAL A 233 -8.86 4.12 -10.98
C VAL A 233 -10.09 3.79 -11.79
N GLY A 234 -10.94 4.79 -12.00
CA GLY A 234 -12.10 4.73 -12.87
C GLY A 234 -12.29 6.03 -13.64
N ALA A 235 -12.78 5.94 -14.87
CA ALA A 235 -13.17 7.09 -15.68
C ALA A 235 -14.67 7.44 -15.54
N ILE A 236 -15.47 6.52 -14.97
CA ILE A 236 -16.90 6.69 -14.73
C ILE A 236 -17.28 6.30 -13.29
N GLY A 237 -18.36 6.90 -12.79
CA GLY A 237 -18.91 6.65 -11.45
C GLY A 237 -18.21 7.42 -10.33
N GLY A 238 -18.85 7.47 -9.16
CA GLY A 238 -18.33 8.20 -8.00
C GLY A 238 -18.12 9.69 -8.28
N GLY A 239 -17.01 10.23 -7.76
CA GLY A 239 -16.66 11.66 -7.92
C GLY A 239 -16.35 12.08 -9.36
N THR A 240 -16.07 11.14 -10.26
CA THR A 240 -15.79 11.43 -11.68
C THR A 240 -16.98 12.10 -12.38
N MET A 241 -18.20 11.91 -11.87
CA MET A 241 -19.43 12.47 -12.44
C MET A 241 -19.65 13.95 -12.12
N LEU A 242 -18.90 14.50 -11.16
CA LEU A 242 -18.95 15.93 -10.84
C LEU A 242 -18.36 16.74 -11.98
N SER A 243 -19.00 17.87 -12.32
CA SER A 243 -18.66 18.67 -13.50
C SER A 243 -17.17 19.07 -13.56
N PRO A 244 -16.53 19.60 -12.50
CA PRO A 244 -15.10 19.95 -12.56
C PRO A 244 -14.19 18.75 -12.81
N GLN A 245 -14.40 17.65 -12.07
CA GLN A 245 -13.61 16.43 -12.17
C GLN A 245 -13.77 15.74 -13.53
N SER A 246 -14.98 15.77 -14.09
CA SER A 246 -15.25 15.34 -15.46
C SER A 246 -14.40 16.11 -16.48
N LYS A 247 -14.31 17.44 -16.35
CA LYS A 247 -13.49 18.26 -17.26
C LYS A 247 -12.01 17.94 -17.15
N CYS A 248 -11.50 17.65 -15.96
CA CYS A 248 -10.13 17.15 -15.80
C CYS A 248 -9.92 15.83 -16.54
N LEU A 249 -10.86 14.88 -16.47
CA LEU A 249 -10.79 13.63 -17.22
C LEU A 249 -10.87 13.84 -18.74
N GLU A 250 -11.68 14.78 -19.21
CA GLU A 250 -11.75 15.16 -20.63
C GLU A 250 -10.42 15.73 -21.14
N ILE A 251 -9.78 16.63 -20.38
CA ILE A 251 -8.44 17.19 -20.70
C ILE A 251 -7.41 16.07 -20.87
N LEU A 252 -7.46 15.06 -20.00
CA LEU A 252 -6.57 13.89 -20.07
C LEU A 252 -6.95 12.90 -21.19
N GLY A 253 -8.06 13.14 -21.89
CA GLY A 253 -8.61 12.25 -22.90
C GLY A 253 -9.13 10.94 -22.35
N CYS A 254 -9.53 10.90 -21.07
CA CYS A 254 -10.08 9.74 -20.36
C CYS A 254 -11.62 9.75 -20.34
N ARG A 255 -12.25 10.57 -21.19
CA ARG A 255 -13.69 10.59 -21.46
C ARG A 255 -13.95 10.61 -22.97
N ARG A 256 -13.33 9.66 -23.68
CA ARG A 256 -13.56 9.47 -25.11
C ARG A 256 -14.72 8.53 -25.33
N ASP A 257 -15.44 8.75 -26.42
CA ASP A 257 -16.34 7.73 -26.95
C ASP A 257 -15.46 6.59 -27.50
N ILE A 258 -15.47 5.46 -26.79
CA ILE A 258 -14.58 4.33 -27.04
C ILE A 258 -15.39 3.08 -27.32
N LEU A 259 -14.95 2.31 -28.33
CA LEU A 259 -15.61 1.08 -28.74
C LEU A 259 -15.42 -0.07 -27.74
N LYS A 260 -14.34 -0.06 -26.94
CA LYS A 260 -14.01 -1.13 -26.00
C LYS A 260 -14.08 -0.64 -24.54
N PRO A 261 -15.00 -1.16 -23.72
CA PRO A 261 -15.08 -0.83 -22.29
C PRO A 261 -13.74 -1.05 -21.58
N GLY A 262 -13.38 -0.11 -20.70
CA GLY A 262 -12.16 -0.15 -19.89
C GLY A 262 -11.00 0.68 -20.43
N GLN A 263 -11.02 1.07 -21.71
CA GLN A 263 -9.88 1.81 -22.30
C GLN A 263 -9.67 3.21 -21.70
N ASN A 264 -10.73 3.89 -21.25
CA ASN A 264 -10.59 5.20 -20.62
C ASN A 264 -9.93 5.06 -19.23
N SER A 265 -10.33 4.05 -18.45
CA SER A 265 -9.70 3.76 -17.16
C SER A 265 -8.25 3.25 -17.30
N GLU A 266 -7.95 2.45 -18.33
CA GLU A 266 -6.58 2.03 -18.66
C GLU A 266 -5.71 3.23 -19.04
N ARG A 267 -6.24 4.14 -19.88
CA ARG A 267 -5.55 5.38 -20.23
C ARG A 267 -5.26 6.22 -19.00
N LEU A 268 -6.23 6.38 -18.11
CA LEU A 268 -6.03 7.10 -16.86
C LEU A 268 -4.93 6.46 -16.00
N ALA A 269 -4.92 5.13 -15.87
CA ALA A 269 -3.89 4.41 -15.13
C ALA A 269 -2.48 4.60 -15.71
N ARG A 270 -2.36 4.58 -17.05
CA ARG A 270 -1.12 4.86 -17.78
C ARG A 270 -0.63 6.28 -17.54
N ILE A 271 -1.55 7.25 -17.57
CA ILE A 271 -1.24 8.66 -17.27
C ILE A 271 -0.76 8.79 -15.82
N VAL A 272 -1.45 8.20 -14.84
CA VAL A 272 -1.05 8.25 -13.43
C VAL A 272 0.37 7.70 -13.25
N CYS A 273 0.66 6.50 -13.76
CA CYS A 273 1.99 5.89 -13.66
C CYS A 273 3.06 6.74 -14.37
N GLY A 274 2.74 7.32 -15.52
CA GLY A 274 3.64 8.21 -16.23
C GLY A 274 3.96 9.52 -15.52
N VAL A 275 2.96 10.14 -14.90
CA VAL A 275 3.17 11.36 -14.10
C VAL A 275 3.91 11.03 -12.81
N VAL A 276 3.69 9.84 -12.21
CA VAL A 276 4.50 9.35 -11.09
C VAL A 276 5.97 9.26 -11.51
N LEU A 277 6.27 8.60 -12.63
CA LEU A 277 7.64 8.51 -13.15
C LEU A 277 8.27 9.90 -13.37
N ALA A 278 7.53 10.83 -13.95
CA ALA A 278 8.00 12.20 -14.15
C ALA A 278 8.28 12.92 -12.82
N GLY A 279 7.42 12.72 -11.82
CA GLY A 279 7.60 13.24 -10.47
C GLY A 279 8.83 12.64 -9.80
N GLU A 280 8.99 11.32 -9.85
CA GLU A 280 10.13 10.61 -9.28
C GLU A 280 11.45 11.12 -9.87
N LEU A 281 11.52 11.22 -11.21
CA LEU A 281 12.68 11.77 -11.92
C LEU A 281 13.06 13.16 -11.41
N SER A 282 12.08 14.05 -11.28
CA SER A 282 12.31 15.42 -10.83
C SER A 282 12.74 15.52 -9.38
N LEU A 283 12.10 14.77 -8.47
CA LEU A 283 12.42 14.85 -7.04
C LEU A 283 13.79 14.24 -6.75
N LEU A 284 14.10 13.07 -7.32
CA LEU A 284 15.40 12.41 -7.14
C LEU A 284 16.54 13.28 -7.68
N ALA A 285 16.34 13.94 -8.82
CA ALA A 285 17.31 14.90 -9.35
C ALA A 285 17.60 16.03 -8.36
N SER A 286 16.55 16.65 -7.80
CA SER A 286 16.72 17.72 -6.80
C SER A 286 17.39 17.25 -5.50
N GLN A 287 17.32 15.96 -5.18
CA GLN A 287 17.95 15.37 -4.00
C GLN A 287 19.39 14.93 -4.26
N CYS A 288 19.84 14.86 -5.52
CA CYS A 288 21.25 14.67 -5.85
C CYS A 288 22.09 15.92 -5.54
N ASN A 289 21.44 17.09 -5.50
CA ASN A 289 22.09 18.38 -5.32
C ASN A 289 21.88 18.90 -3.89
N GLU A 290 22.96 19.22 -3.20
CA GLU A 290 22.91 19.66 -1.81
C GLU A 290 22.03 20.92 -1.63
N GLY A 291 21.02 20.80 -0.77
CA GLY A 291 20.12 21.90 -0.38
C GLY A 291 19.12 22.35 -1.45
N GLU A 292 19.07 21.75 -2.66
CA GLU A 292 18.12 22.16 -3.70
C GLU A 292 16.65 21.87 -3.34
N LEU A 293 16.40 20.75 -2.65
CA LEU A 293 15.07 20.42 -2.14
C LEU A 293 14.58 21.49 -1.15
N GLU A 294 15.41 21.83 -0.16
CA GLU A 294 15.09 22.85 0.86
C GLU A 294 14.85 24.22 0.23
N LYS A 295 15.75 24.66 -0.66
CA LYS A 295 15.63 25.92 -1.41
C LYS A 295 14.34 25.97 -2.22
N SER A 296 13.97 24.87 -2.88
CA SER A 296 12.75 24.79 -3.69
C SER A 296 11.49 24.83 -2.83
N HIS A 297 11.47 24.12 -1.70
CA HIS A 297 10.37 24.19 -0.73
C HIS A 297 10.22 25.60 -0.15
N LEU A 298 11.31 26.27 0.22
CA LEU A 298 11.27 27.65 0.74
C LEU A 298 10.75 28.63 -0.31
N ARG A 299 11.14 28.47 -1.58
CA ARG A 299 10.73 29.38 -2.66
C ARG A 299 9.27 29.20 -3.11
N LEU A 300 8.79 27.95 -3.16
CA LEU A 300 7.52 27.62 -3.84
C LEU A 300 6.40 27.18 -2.88
N ASN A 301 6.74 26.70 -1.69
CA ASN A 301 5.77 26.16 -0.71
C ASN A 301 5.55 27.12 0.48
N ARG A 302 6.36 28.17 0.63
CA ARG A 302 6.09 29.27 1.55
C ARG A 302 5.69 30.50 0.76
N SER A 303 4.56 31.12 1.12
CA SER A 303 4.17 32.39 0.51
C SER A 303 5.22 33.45 0.86
N SER A 304 5.73 34.17 -0.13
CA SER A 304 6.64 35.32 0.07
C SER A 304 6.04 36.39 0.99
N ARG A 305 4.71 36.36 1.21
CA ARG A 305 3.99 37.20 2.17
C ARG A 305 4.43 37.02 3.63
N ASN A 306 4.92 35.84 4.02
CA ASN A 306 5.35 35.61 5.40
C ASN A 306 6.80 36.05 5.69
N LEU A 307 7.61 36.35 4.67
CA LEU A 307 8.98 36.84 4.83
C LEU A 307 9.05 38.38 4.99
N MET A 308 8.10 39.12 4.42
CA MET A 308 8.07 40.59 4.46
C MET A 308 7.50 41.17 5.78
N LEU A 309 6.98 40.32 6.67
CA LEU A 309 6.41 40.75 7.96
C LEU A 309 7.38 40.58 9.14
N SER A 310 8.57 40.00 8.94
CA SER A 310 9.57 39.83 10.00
C SER A 310 10.70 40.86 10.00
N ASP A 311 10.78 41.74 8.99
CA ASP A 311 11.90 42.70 8.84
C ASP A 311 11.55 44.16 9.16
N THR A 312 10.49 44.41 9.93
CA THR A 312 10.17 45.75 10.45
C THR A 312 10.26 45.78 11.99
N SER A 313 11.47 45.63 12.52
CA SER A 313 11.78 46.11 13.87
C SER A 313 12.90 47.14 13.83
N ASN A 314 12.49 48.41 13.85
CA ASN A 314 13.34 49.53 14.25
C ASN A 314 13.89 49.23 15.66
N THR A 315 15.20 49.07 15.78
CA THR A 315 15.91 49.13 17.05
C THR A 315 16.88 50.32 17.02
N PRO A 316 16.81 51.27 17.96
CA PRO A 316 17.78 52.36 18.05
C PRO A 316 19.09 51.86 18.69
N PRO A 317 20.23 52.54 18.48
CA PRO A 317 21.52 52.02 18.92
C PRO A 317 21.71 52.32 20.41
N LEU A 318 22.12 51.31 21.19
CA LEU A 318 22.73 51.53 22.49
C LEU A 318 24.22 51.21 22.45
N SER A 319 24.97 52.16 22.99
CA SER A 319 26.40 52.18 23.22
C SER A 319 26.94 50.98 24.02
N SER A 320 28.20 50.68 23.73
CA SER A 320 29.17 49.69 24.25
C SER A 320 29.28 49.51 25.79
N PRO A 321 30.19 48.63 26.27
CA PRO A 321 30.27 47.16 26.10
C PRO A 321 30.29 46.45 27.48
N VAL A 322 30.27 45.11 27.56
CA VAL A 322 31.07 44.28 28.50
C VAL A 322 30.61 42.80 28.54
N HIS A 323 31.60 41.94 28.32
CA HIS A 323 31.86 40.54 28.70
C HIS A 323 30.83 39.40 28.55
N CYS A 324 31.29 38.44 27.75
CA CYS A 324 30.88 37.05 27.67
C CYS A 324 31.27 36.24 28.94
N ARG A 325 30.32 35.49 29.51
CA ARG A 325 30.58 34.19 30.17
C ARG A 325 29.40 33.23 29.98
N ARG A 326 29.73 31.99 29.58
CA ARG A 326 28.87 30.80 29.49
C ARG A 326 28.28 30.41 30.86
N ALA A 327 27.09 29.82 30.88
CA ALA A 327 26.79 28.61 31.67
C ALA A 327 25.40 28.01 31.33
N SER A 328 25.35 26.68 31.43
CA SER A 328 24.28 25.69 31.22
C SER A 328 23.21 25.62 32.32
N SER A 329 22.00 25.13 32.01
CA SER A 329 21.09 24.37 32.90
C SER A 329 19.91 23.81 32.08
N ALA A 330 19.64 22.50 32.02
CA ALA A 330 19.06 21.61 33.05
C ALA A 330 17.60 21.97 33.43
N ALA A 331 16.71 20.98 33.27
CA ALA A 331 15.26 21.04 33.44
C ALA A 331 14.81 21.08 34.91
N VAL A 332 13.65 21.71 35.17
CA VAL A 332 13.01 21.80 36.48
C VAL A 332 11.55 21.30 36.41
N ILE A 333 11.19 20.49 37.41
CA ILE A 333 9.89 19.86 37.71
C ILE A 333 9.03 20.80 38.57
N PRO A 334 7.68 20.79 38.50
CA PRO A 334 6.84 21.37 39.55
C PRO A 334 6.03 20.32 40.37
N GLN A 335 6.08 20.47 41.71
CA GLN A 335 5.07 20.05 42.72
C GLN A 335 4.15 21.28 43.00
N SER A 336 2.94 21.28 43.58
CA SER A 336 2.20 20.43 44.54
C SER A 336 0.69 20.82 44.55
N ILE A 337 -0.16 19.96 45.14
CA ILE A 337 -1.64 20.00 45.26
C ILE A 337 -2.13 20.71 46.56
N PRO A 338 -3.40 21.15 46.66
CA PRO A 338 -4.15 21.05 47.93
C PRO A 338 -5.50 20.27 47.86
N GLU A 339 -5.81 19.57 48.97
CA GLU A 339 -7.00 18.79 49.40
C GLU A 339 -8.27 19.67 49.61
N SER A 340 -9.56 19.26 49.69
CA SER A 340 -10.30 17.98 49.84
C SER A 340 -11.84 18.13 49.63
N LEU A 341 -12.49 17.06 49.09
CA LEU A 341 -13.85 16.44 49.33
C LEU A 341 -15.19 17.18 49.03
N PRO A 342 -16.34 16.48 48.85
CA PRO A 342 -16.63 15.24 48.08
C PRO A 342 -17.94 15.29 47.24
N ILE A 343 -18.08 14.56 46.11
CA ILE A 343 -19.39 14.17 45.55
C ILE A 343 -19.33 12.73 44.99
N SER A 344 -20.36 11.94 45.35
CA SER A 344 -20.59 10.52 45.06
C SER A 344 -20.80 10.20 43.58
N LEU A 345 -20.28 9.05 43.11
CA LEU A 345 -20.78 8.36 41.93
C LEU A 345 -20.79 6.85 42.16
N ASP A 346 -21.93 6.27 41.82
CA ASP A 346 -22.34 4.88 42.05
C ASP A 346 -21.50 3.83 41.31
N ASN A 347 -21.44 2.67 41.97
CA ASN A 347 -20.75 1.44 41.59
C ASN A 347 -21.37 0.75 40.37
N VAL A 348 -20.56 0.38 39.37
CA VAL A 348 -20.66 -0.92 38.67
C VAL A 348 -19.25 -1.38 38.23
N SER A 349 -18.64 -2.31 38.96
CA SER A 349 -17.34 -2.92 38.61
C SER A 349 -17.50 -4.19 37.78
N ILE A 350 -16.86 -4.22 36.60
CA ILE A 350 -16.67 -5.40 35.73
C ILE A 350 -15.58 -6.30 36.33
N THR A 351 -15.85 -6.91 37.48
CA THR A 351 -14.86 -7.81 38.11
C THR A 351 -15.46 -9.02 38.86
N GLU A 352 -16.73 -9.35 38.60
CA GLU A 352 -17.38 -10.53 39.23
C GLU A 352 -17.78 -11.65 38.25
N ARG A 353 -17.59 -11.50 36.93
CA ARG A 353 -17.97 -12.55 35.96
C ARG A 353 -16.90 -13.61 35.64
N ARG A 354 -15.76 -13.62 36.33
CA ARG A 354 -14.67 -14.60 36.06
C ARG A 354 -14.36 -15.59 37.19
N ARG A 355 -15.12 -15.59 38.29
CA ARG A 355 -14.91 -16.51 39.42
C ARG A 355 -15.91 -17.66 39.57
N GLN A 356 -16.87 -17.83 38.65
CA GLN A 356 -17.90 -18.88 38.77
C GLN A 356 -17.76 -20.10 37.83
N ASN A 357 -16.69 -20.22 37.03
CA ASN A 357 -16.52 -21.38 36.13
C ASN A 357 -15.31 -22.28 36.43
N ILE A 358 -14.75 -22.21 37.65
CA ILE A 358 -13.72 -23.16 38.11
C ILE A 358 -14.08 -23.61 39.52
N ASN A 359 -15.13 -24.43 39.64
CA ASN A 359 -15.34 -25.27 40.83
C ASN A 359 -16.40 -26.35 40.57
N ILE A 360 -16.12 -27.25 39.63
CA ILE A 360 -16.72 -28.59 39.60
C ILE A 360 -15.61 -29.54 39.16
N ASN A 361 -15.38 -30.60 39.94
CA ASN A 361 -14.34 -31.64 39.83
C ASN A 361 -13.02 -31.39 40.57
N ARG A 362 -13.10 -31.44 41.90
CA ARG A 362 -12.01 -31.96 42.74
C ARG A 362 -12.62 -32.79 43.87
N ASP A 363 -12.78 -34.09 43.61
CA ASP A 363 -12.77 -35.14 44.63
C ASP A 363 -12.19 -36.40 43.99
N ASN A 364 -10.99 -36.76 44.46
CA ASN A 364 -10.30 -38.06 44.43
C ASN A 364 -8.79 -37.86 44.23
N GLU A 365 -8.11 -37.63 45.36
CA GLU A 365 -6.69 -37.92 45.48
C GLU A 365 -6.49 -39.44 45.63
N SER A 366 -5.57 -40.02 44.86
CA SER A 366 -4.62 -41.00 45.41
C SER A 366 -3.40 -41.14 44.50
N THR A 367 -2.24 -40.79 45.08
CA THR A 367 -0.92 -41.43 44.94
C THR A 367 -0.40 -41.85 43.56
N THR A 368 0.68 -41.16 43.13
CA THR A 368 1.98 -41.62 42.55
C THR A 368 2.45 -40.54 41.56
N GLY A 369 3.59 -39.87 41.74
CA GLY A 369 4.92 -40.42 41.54
C GLY A 369 5.58 -39.73 40.33
N SER A 370 6.46 -38.76 40.60
CA SER A 370 7.62 -38.26 39.83
C SER A 370 7.76 -38.54 38.31
N SER A 371 8.19 -37.48 37.60
CA SER A 371 9.03 -37.45 36.38
C SER A 371 8.34 -37.32 35.01
N ALA A 372 8.28 -36.07 34.50
CA ALA A 372 8.14 -35.79 33.05
C ALA A 372 8.70 -34.41 32.65
N LEU A 373 9.67 -33.86 33.39
CA LEU A 373 10.25 -32.52 33.09
C LEU A 373 11.77 -32.52 32.92
N SER A 374 12.39 -33.66 32.60
CA SER A 374 13.84 -33.79 32.38
C SER A 374 14.23 -34.35 31.00
N VAL A 375 13.29 -34.56 30.09
CA VAL A 375 13.57 -35.21 28.77
C VAL A 375 13.67 -34.22 27.60
N LEU A 376 13.34 -32.93 27.79
CA LEU A 376 13.34 -31.94 26.69
C LEU A 376 14.58 -31.02 26.62
N THR A 377 15.53 -31.14 27.54
CA THR A 377 16.73 -30.28 27.58
C THR A 377 18.04 -30.95 27.16
N GLN A 378 18.03 -32.24 26.77
CA GLN A 378 19.24 -32.95 26.31
C GLN A 378 19.33 -33.17 24.79
N THR A 379 18.28 -32.86 24.02
CA THR A 379 18.26 -33.09 22.56
C THR A 379 18.65 -31.85 21.75
N GLY A 380 18.57 -30.64 22.33
CA GLY A 380 18.90 -29.37 21.67
C GLY A 380 20.41 -29.02 21.62
N THR A 381 21.23 -29.62 22.49
CA THR A 381 22.65 -29.28 22.63
C THR A 381 23.60 -30.20 21.85
N LYS A 382 23.10 -31.25 21.20
CA LYS A 382 23.90 -32.15 20.33
C LYS A 382 23.88 -31.77 18.84
N LEU A 383 22.98 -30.87 18.41
CA LEU A 383 22.88 -30.43 17.01
C LEU A 383 23.68 -29.14 16.71
N LEU A 384 24.06 -28.37 17.73
CA LEU A 384 24.84 -27.12 17.57
C LEU A 384 26.36 -27.28 17.68
N LYS A 385 26.89 -28.49 17.94
CA LYS A 385 28.33 -28.80 17.96
C LYS A 385 28.86 -29.53 16.73
N LYS A 386 28.01 -29.80 15.73
CA LYS A 386 28.39 -30.51 14.48
C LYS A 386 28.49 -29.62 13.23
N ALA A 387 28.29 -28.31 13.37
CA ALA A 387 28.33 -27.36 12.25
C ALA A 387 29.58 -26.46 12.22
N ASN A 388 30.61 -26.75 13.03
CA ASN A 388 31.76 -25.84 13.21
C ASN A 388 33.14 -26.48 12.98
N ASN A 389 33.24 -27.53 12.16
CA ASN A 389 34.53 -28.07 11.69
C ASN A 389 34.34 -28.84 10.38
N GLY A 390 34.96 -28.38 9.28
CA GLY A 390 35.22 -29.20 8.10
C GLY A 390 34.99 -28.50 6.77
N HIS A 391 36.09 -28.22 6.06
CA HIS A 391 36.16 -27.86 4.64
C HIS A 391 35.21 -28.69 3.75
N MET A 392 34.50 -28.02 2.83
CA MET A 392 33.93 -28.68 1.64
C MET A 392 34.84 -28.43 0.43
N PRO A 393 35.16 -29.46 -0.37
CA PRO A 393 35.84 -29.27 -1.65
C PRO A 393 34.84 -28.91 -2.76
N CYS A 394 35.24 -27.99 -3.63
CA CYS A 394 34.58 -27.71 -4.90
C CYS A 394 34.71 -28.91 -5.86
N GLY A 395 33.62 -29.25 -6.55
CA GLY A 395 33.60 -30.16 -7.71
C GLY A 395 32.36 -29.91 -8.58
N PRO A 396 32.41 -30.10 -9.91
CA PRO A 396 31.54 -29.39 -10.84
C PRO A 396 30.32 -30.19 -11.32
N LEU A 397 29.19 -29.49 -11.49
CA LEU A 397 28.37 -29.41 -12.71
C LEU A 397 27.26 -28.38 -12.51
#